data_AF-X1A9E6-F1
#
_entry.id   AF-X1A9E6-F1
#
_cell.length_a   1.000
_cell.length_b   1.000
_cell.length_c   1.000
_cell.angle_alpha   90.00
_cell.angle_beta   90.00
_cell.angle_gamma   90.00
#
_symmetry.space_group_name_H-M   'P 1'
#
loop_
_entity.id
_entity.type
_entity.pdbx_description
1 polymer ?
#
loop_
_entity_poly.entity_id
_entity_poly.type
_entity_poly.pdbx_seq_one_letter_code
_entity_poly.pdbx_strand_id
1 'polypeptide(L)' 'MGNWNSLKDVYNEALNCKKCGLHKNRKNVVFGSGNEKADIIFIGEAPGYHEDIQGEPFV' A
#
# COMPACT_ATOMS: atom_id res chain seq x y z
N MET A 1 12.48 -10.24 -9.95
CA MET A 1 11.43 -10.05 -8.93
C MET A 1 12.11 -9.76 -7.60
N GLY A 2 11.51 -8.94 -6.73
CA GLY A 2 12.12 -8.53 -5.46
C GLY A 2 12.34 -9.73 -4.54
N ASN A 3 13.47 -9.76 -3.85
CA ASN A 3 13.75 -10.74 -2.80
C ASN A 3 13.23 -10.18 -1.47
N TRP A 4 11.96 -10.43 -1.16
CA TRP A 4 11.28 -9.90 0.03
C TRP A 4 11.29 -10.94 1.15
N ASN A 5 11.74 -10.55 2.34
CA ASN A 5 11.79 -11.42 3.53
C ASN A 5 10.79 -11.00 4.62
N SER A 6 10.18 -9.82 4.48
CA SER A 6 9.22 -9.25 5.42
C SER A 6 8.21 -8.34 4.74
N LEU A 7 7.07 -8.08 5.39
CA LEU A 7 6.12 -7.04 4.93
C LEU A 7 6.77 -5.66 4.86
N LYS A 8 7.77 -5.40 5.71
CA LYS A 8 8.51 -4.14 5.68
C LYS A 8 9.30 -3.95 4.39
N ASP A 9 9.86 -5.02 3.82
CA ASP A 9 10.57 -4.97 2.54
C ASP A 9 9.63 -4.57 1.41
N VAL A 10 8.44 -5.19 1.38
CA VAL A 10 7.40 -4.90 0.38
C VAL A 10 6.89 -3.47 0.54
N TYR A 11 6.65 -3.03 1.77
CA TYR A 11 6.26 -1.65 2.09
C TYR A 11 7.28 -0.64 1.55
N ASN A 12 8.58 -0.86 1.80
CA ASN A 12 9.65 0.03 1.35
C ASN A 12 9.76 0.09 -0.18
N GLU A 13 9.54 -1.03 -0.89
CA GLU A 13 9.48 -1.04 -2.34
C GLU A 13 8.24 -0.27 -2.84
N ALA A 14 7.08 -0.46 -2.22
CA ALA A 14 5.83 0.18 -2.60
C ALA A 14 5.91 1.71 -2.51
N LEU A 15 6.51 2.26 -1.44
CA LEU A 15 6.72 3.70 -1.24
C LEU A 15 7.38 4.37 -2.45
N ASN A 16 8.32 3.67 -3.09
CA ASN A 16 9.11 4.18 -4.20
C ASN A 16 8.63 3.68 -5.58
N CYS A 17 7.51 2.97 -5.64
CA CYS A 17 7.06 2.31 -6.86
C CYS A 17 6.66 3.33 -7.94
N LYS A 18 7.29 3.25 -9.11
CA LYS A 18 7.00 4.04 -10.31
C LYS A 18 6.66 3.18 -11.54
N LYS A 19 6.28 1.92 -11.33
CA LYS A 19 6.08 0.91 -12.39
C LYS A 19 4.86 1.18 -13.30
N CYS A 20 3.91 2.02 -12.88
CA CYS A 20 2.74 2.40 -13.68
C CYS A 20 2.42 3.91 -13.53
N GLY A 21 1.49 4.43 -14.34
CA GLY A 21 1.15 5.86 -14.35
C GLY A 21 0.56 6.43 -13.05
N LEU A 22 0.03 5.58 -12.16
CA LEU A 22 -0.64 6.01 -10.92
C LEU A 22 0.29 6.78 -9.97
N HIS A 23 1.60 6.49 -10.02
CA HIS A 23 2.59 7.19 -9.18
C HIS A 23 2.68 8.69 -9.43
N LYS A 24 2.19 9.16 -10.58
CA LYS A 24 2.28 10.57 -10.97
C LYS A 24 1.31 11.47 -10.21
N ASN A 25 0.18 10.90 -9.76
CA ASN A 25 -0.94 11.67 -9.21
C ASN A 25 -1.25 11.35 -7.75
N ARG A 26 -0.83 10.18 -7.24
CA ARG A 26 -1.02 9.83 -5.83
C ARG A 26 -0.32 10.84 -4.92
N LYS A 27 -0.93 11.19 -3.81
CA LYS A 27 -0.28 11.92 -2.73
C LYS A 27 0.48 10.98 -1.81
N ASN A 28 -0.13 9.85 -1.45
CA ASN A 28 0.47 8.84 -0.59
C ASN A 28 0.41 7.46 -1.24
N VAL A 29 1.30 6.57 -0.80
CA VAL A 29 1.12 5.14 -1.05
C VAL A 29 0.30 4.58 0.11
N VAL A 30 -0.87 4.05 -0.20
CA VAL A 30 -1.71 3.34 0.76
C VAL A 30 -1.39 1.86 0.63
N PHE A 31 -0.62 1.33 1.56
CA PHE A 31 -0.11 -0.05 1.48
C PHE A 31 -1.10 -1.06 2.04
N GLY A 32 -1.39 -0.95 3.33
CA GLY A 32 -2.18 -1.89 4.11
C GLY A 32 -1.89 -1.65 5.59
N SER A 33 -2.88 -1.88 6.45
CA SER A 33 -2.80 -1.63 7.89
C SER A 33 -3.41 -2.81 8.64
N GLY A 34 -2.81 -3.21 9.75
CA GLY A 34 -3.29 -4.33 10.56
C GLY A 34 -2.18 -5.23 11.12
N ASN A 35 -2.60 -6.35 11.71
CA ASN A 35 -1.69 -7.35 12.26
C ASN A 35 -1.14 -8.25 11.15
N GLU A 36 0.18 -8.34 11.04
CA GLU A 36 0.86 -9.21 10.07
C GLU A 36 0.56 -10.71 10.25
N LYS A 37 0.05 -11.09 11.44
CA LYS A 37 -0.37 -12.45 11.79
C LYS A 37 -1.89 -12.62 11.86
N ALA A 38 -2.67 -11.69 11.29
CA ALA A 38 -4.12 -11.82 11.25
C ALA A 38 -4.55 -13.04 10.42
N ASP A 39 -5.55 -13.77 10.89
CA ASP A 39 -6.13 -14.91 10.16
C ASP A 39 -6.97 -14.48 8.96
N ILE A 40 -7.44 -13.23 8.93
CA ILE A 40 -8.33 -12.66 7.92
C ILE A 40 -7.73 -11.38 7.36
N ILE A 41 -7.77 -11.23 6.04
CA ILE A 41 -7.33 -10.05 5.30
C ILE A 41 -8.49 -9.54 4.44
N PHE A 42 -8.75 -8.23 4.49
CA PHE A 42 -9.68 -7.56 3.59
C PHE A 42 -8.91 -6.87 2.47
N ILE A 43 -9.29 -7.12 1.22
CA ILE A 43 -8.65 -6.54 0.02
C ILE A 43 -9.71 -5.79 -0.76
N GLY A 44 -9.54 -4.47 -0.87
CA GLY A 44 -10.38 -3.59 -1.69
C GLY A 44 -9.90 -3.47 -3.12
N GLU A 45 -10.45 -2.53 -3.89
CA GLU A 45 -10.04 -2.25 -5.27
C GLU A 45 -8.77 -1.40 -5.34
N ALA A 46 -8.86 -0.15 -4.86
CA ALA A 46 -7.80 0.84 -4.88
C ALA A 46 -8.06 1.93 -3.82
N PRO A 47 -7.05 2.74 -3.43
CA PRO A 47 -7.26 3.87 -2.54
C PRO A 47 -8.16 4.92 -3.16
N GLY A 48 -9.16 5.38 -2.42
CA GLY A 48 -9.98 6.54 -2.77
C GLY A 48 -9.29 7.86 -2.41
N TYR A 49 -10.06 8.95 -2.48
CA TYR A 49 -9.55 10.30 -2.19
C TYR A 49 -9.10 10.43 -0.73
N HIS A 50 -9.92 9.99 0.22
CA HIS A 50 -9.62 10.13 1.65
C HIS A 50 -8.45 9.24 2.05
N GLU A 51 -8.38 8.03 1.52
CA GLU A 51 -7.24 7.12 1.71
C GLU A 51 -5.96 7.71 1.12
N ASP A 52 -5.97 8.24 -0.10
CA ASP A 52 -4.78 8.87 -0.71
C ASP A 52 -4.32 10.10 0.08
N ILE A 53 -5.25 10.88 0.64
CA ILE A 53 -4.89 12.03 1.48
C ILE A 53 -4.28 11.61 2.82
N GLN A 54 -4.83 10.56 3.44
CA GLN A 54 -4.46 10.13 4.80
C GLN A 54 -3.30 9.11 4.82
N GLY A 55 -3.09 8.36 3.73
CA GLY A 55 -2.12 7.27 3.68
C GLY A 55 -2.61 5.96 4.31
N GLU A 56 -3.88 5.88 4.70
CA GLU A 56 -4.48 4.74 5.40
C GLU A 56 -5.62 4.11 4.57
N PRO A 57 -5.79 2.78 4.58
CA PRO A 57 -6.83 2.11 3.83
C PRO A 57 -8.20 2.17 4.53
N PHE A 58 -9.29 2.25 3.76
CA PHE A 58 -10.68 2.17 4.23
C PHE A 58 -11.10 3.26 5.24
N VAL A 59 -10.90 4.54 4.90
CA VAL A 59 -11.21 5.71 5.76
C VAL A 59 -12.04 6.78 5.09
#